data_AF-A0A7L4PWR3-F1
#
_entry.id   AF-A0A7L4PWR3-F1
#
_cell.length_a   1.000
_cell.length_b   1.000
_cell.length_c   1.000
_cell.angle_alpha   90.00
_cell.angle_beta   90.00
_cell.angle_gamma   90.00
#
_symmetry.space_group_name_H-M   'P 1'
#
loop_
_entity.id
_entity.type
_entity.pdbx_description
1 polymer ?
#
loop_
_entity_poly.entity_id
_entity_poly.type
_entity_poly.pdbx_seq_one_letter_code
_entity_poly.pdbx_strand_id
1 'polypeptide(L)'
;MIYRLYEWALLRGIEILPAHICFMITGEDLRNAPDKLALIAQWCGDVNRNIGRHDLVTGDSPERCIRGITVHVSTPNPDEIVPFLPAIRDVGRYAALTLHLGEHREGGGMGIAFEVAIGTSGRDEIVSCIRTMAGEGIAPEEVNEETFERCLTFRYTPDLVIKTGGYHLTDFLIWQSVYSELFFSDVNWKLFRKIDFLRALRDYQARVRRFGT
;
A
#
# COMPACT_ATOMS: atom_id res chain seq x y z
N MET A 1 21.11 14.13 15.48
CA MET A 1 20.39 14.42 16.74
C MET A 1 19.06 15.13 16.48
N ILE A 2 19.00 16.18 15.66
CA ILE A 2 17.76 16.92 15.32
C ILE A 2 16.71 16.07 14.57
N TYR A 3 17.14 15.23 13.62
CA TYR A 3 16.22 14.44 12.80
C TYR A 3 15.36 13.45 13.62
N ARG A 4 15.94 12.77 14.62
CA ARG A 4 15.21 11.86 15.51
C ARG A 4 14.20 12.59 16.40
N LEU A 5 14.53 13.81 16.84
CA LEU A 5 13.62 14.64 17.63
C LEU A 5 12.39 15.05 16.79
N TYR A 6 12.61 15.37 15.52
CA TYR A 6 11.52 15.72 14.60
C TYR A 6 10.64 14.51 14.26
N GLU A 7 11.22 13.34 13.97
CA GLU A 7 10.43 12.11 13.76
C GLU A 7 9.57 11.77 14.98
N TRP A 8 10.14 11.89 16.18
CA TRP A 8 9.42 11.68 17.42
C TRP A 8 8.29 12.70 17.62
N ALA A 9 8.52 13.97 17.27
CA ALA A 9 7.48 15.01 17.34
C ALA A 9 6.35 14.76 16.34
N LEU A 10 6.65 14.24 15.14
CA LEU A 10 5.63 13.83 14.17
C LEU A 10 4.80 12.66 14.69
N LEU A 11 5.45 11.62 15.22
CA LEU A 11 4.81 10.41 15.74
C LEU A 11 3.82 10.72 16.87
N ARG A 12 4.18 11.60 17.80
CA ARG A 12 3.31 11.98 18.92
C ARG A 12 1.98 12.62 18.53
N GLY A 13 1.86 13.16 17.32
CA GLY A 13 0.64 13.79 16.83
C GLY A 13 -0.26 12.86 16.03
N ILE A 14 0.09 11.58 15.87
CA ILE A 14 -0.67 10.59 15.11
C ILE A 14 -1.43 9.71 16.10
N GLU A 15 -2.75 9.79 16.03
CA GLU A 15 -3.74 9.07 16.85
C GLU A 15 -4.65 8.19 15.98
N ILE A 16 -4.85 8.58 14.72
CA ILE A 16 -5.65 7.86 13.73
C ILE A 16 -4.71 7.37 12.64
N LEU A 17 -4.76 6.08 12.36
CA LEU A 17 -3.99 5.44 11.30
C LEU A 17 -4.91 4.89 10.22
N PRO A 18 -4.47 4.91 8.95
CA PRO A 18 -5.08 4.07 7.94
C PRO A 18 -4.82 2.60 8.30
N ALA A 19 -5.84 1.75 8.19
CA ALA A 19 -5.71 0.33 8.38
C ALA A 19 -5.00 -0.33 7.18
N HIS A 20 -5.26 0.14 5.97
CA HIS A 20 -4.61 -0.33 4.74
C HIS A 20 -3.97 0.83 3.98
N ILE A 21 -2.69 0.67 3.65
CA ILE A 21 -1.92 1.65 2.89
C ILE A 21 -1.50 1.04 1.56
N CYS A 22 -1.77 1.72 0.46
CA CYS A 22 -1.23 1.37 -0.85
C CYS A 22 -0.10 2.32 -1.24
N PHE A 23 1.05 1.80 -1.62
CA PHE A 23 2.11 2.55 -2.30
C PHE A 23 2.04 2.27 -3.80
N MET A 24 2.06 3.33 -4.58
CA MET A 24 2.13 3.26 -6.04
C MET A 24 3.51 3.70 -6.50
N ILE A 25 4.24 2.78 -7.12
CA ILE A 25 5.58 3.03 -7.65
C ILE A 25 5.72 2.46 -9.05
N THR A 26 6.67 2.97 -9.82
CA THR A 26 7.01 2.40 -11.13
C THR A 26 8.01 1.25 -10.98
N GLY A 27 8.14 0.42 -12.01
CA GLY A 27 9.24 -0.54 -12.09
C GLY A 27 10.62 0.14 -11.93
N GLU A 28 10.78 1.33 -12.51
CA GLU A 28 12.02 2.12 -12.38
C GLU A 28 12.28 2.55 -10.94
N ASP A 29 11.26 3.03 -10.23
CA ASP A 29 11.35 3.36 -8.81
C ASP A 29 11.84 2.14 -8.01
N LEU A 30 11.21 0.97 -8.20
CA LEU A 30 11.60 -0.24 -7.50
C LEU A 30 13.06 -0.62 -7.78
N ARG A 31 13.50 -0.60 -9.04
CA ARG A 31 14.90 -0.90 -9.40
C ARG A 31 15.90 0.07 -8.79
N ASN A 32 15.52 1.34 -8.67
CA ASN A 32 16.38 2.38 -8.11
C ASN A 32 16.56 2.27 -6.59
N ALA A 33 15.60 1.67 -5.88
CA ALA A 33 15.68 1.44 -4.43
C ALA A 33 14.80 0.25 -3.99
N PRO A 34 15.22 -1.00 -4.24
CA PRO A 34 14.41 -2.18 -3.94
C PRO A 34 14.28 -2.44 -2.44
N ASP A 35 15.33 -2.16 -1.67
CA ASP A 35 15.37 -2.33 -0.20
C ASP A 35 14.37 -1.41 0.53
N LYS A 36 13.82 -0.41 -0.17
CA LYS A 36 12.84 0.52 0.39
C LYS A 36 11.57 -0.18 0.85
N LEU A 37 11.19 -1.29 0.22
CA LEU A 37 10.02 -2.07 0.63
C LEU A 37 10.17 -2.60 2.05
N ALA A 38 11.34 -3.18 2.36
CA ALA A 38 11.65 -3.67 3.70
C ALA A 38 11.71 -2.54 4.73
N LEU A 39 12.22 -1.36 4.33
CA LEU A 39 12.19 -0.17 5.19
C LEU A 39 10.75 0.28 5.48
N ILE A 40 9.84 0.27 4.51
CA ILE A 40 8.44 0.62 4.73
C ILE A 40 7.78 -0.37 5.70
N ALA A 41 8.01 -1.68 5.52
CA ALA A 41 7.54 -2.70 6.45
C ALA A 41 8.04 -2.43 7.89
N GLN A 42 9.33 -2.10 8.03
CA GLN A 42 9.92 -1.71 9.32
C GLN A 42 9.26 -0.45 9.90
N TRP A 43 9.03 0.58 9.08
CA TRP A 43 8.41 1.84 9.52
C TRP A 43 6.97 1.62 10.00
N CYS A 44 6.20 0.78 9.32
CA CYS A 44 4.85 0.41 9.75
C CYS A 44 4.87 -0.30 11.10
N GLY A 45 5.79 -1.24 11.29
CA GLY A 45 6.01 -1.90 12.58
C GLY A 45 6.41 -0.93 13.70
N ASP A 46 7.28 0.05 13.39
CA ASP A 46 7.66 1.10 14.35
C ASP A 46 6.47 1.97 14.76
N VAL A 47 5.65 2.39 13.79
CA VAL A 47 4.46 3.23 14.00
C VAL A 47 3.44 2.48 14.86
N ASN A 48 3.10 1.24 14.49
CA ASN A 48 2.17 0.40 15.25
C ASN A 48 2.64 0.16 16.69
N ARG A 49 3.94 -0.10 16.91
CA ARG A 49 4.48 -0.25 18.28
C ARG A 49 4.41 1.04 19.09
N ASN A 50 4.53 2.19 18.44
CA ASN A 50 4.47 3.49 19.11
C ASN A 50 3.04 3.78 19.59
N ILE A 51 2.04 3.54 18.74
CA ILE A 51 0.63 3.77 19.05
C ILE A 51 0.08 2.71 20.00
N GLY A 52 0.41 1.43 19.81
CA GLY A 52 0.01 0.36 20.73
C GLY A 52 0.57 0.53 22.16
N ARG A 53 1.66 1.29 22.34
CA ARG A 53 2.15 1.70 23.67
C ARG A 53 1.29 2.77 24.33
N HIS A 54 0.64 3.63 23.55
CA HIS A 54 -0.28 4.64 24.04
C HIS A 54 -1.64 4.04 24.45
N ASP A 55 -2.16 3.05 23.70
CA ASP A 55 -3.48 2.46 23.97
C ASP A 55 -3.52 1.57 25.23
N LEU A 56 -2.38 1.03 25.67
CA LEU A 56 -2.27 0.33 26.97
C LEU A 56 -2.55 1.25 28.18
N VAL A 57 -2.57 2.57 27.98
CA VAL A 57 -2.87 3.56 29.02
C VAL A 57 -4.32 4.02 28.97
N THR A 58 -4.99 3.96 27.80
CA THR A 58 -6.31 4.54 27.57
C THR A 58 -7.44 3.52 27.38
N GLY A 59 -7.13 2.24 27.21
CA GLY A 59 -8.14 1.16 27.26
C GLY A 59 -9.15 1.15 26.11
N ASP A 60 -8.83 1.74 24.96
CA ASP A 60 -9.78 1.90 23.85
C ASP A 60 -9.26 1.31 22.52
N SER A 61 -10.08 0.40 21.99
CA SER A 61 -10.28 -0.17 20.64
C SER A 61 -9.13 -0.66 19.70
N PRO A 62 -9.30 -1.83 19.04
CA PRO A 62 -8.35 -2.47 18.10
C PRO A 62 -8.22 -1.81 16.70
N GLU A 63 -8.81 -0.63 16.49
CA GLU A 63 -8.96 -0.03 15.15
C GLU A 63 -7.82 0.90 14.75
N ARG A 64 -6.84 1.15 15.62
CA ARG A 64 -5.76 2.14 15.44
C ARG A 64 -4.41 1.52 15.06
N CYS A 65 -4.40 0.62 14.08
CA CYS A 65 -3.13 0.07 13.57
C CYS A 65 -3.16 -0.17 12.07
N ILE A 66 -1.98 -0.05 11.45
CA ILE A 66 -1.76 -0.45 10.06
C ILE A 66 -1.78 -1.99 10.02
N ARG A 67 -2.78 -2.56 9.36
CA ARG A 67 -3.02 -4.00 9.25
C ARG A 67 -2.49 -4.59 7.94
N GLY A 68 -2.49 -3.78 6.88
CA GLY A 68 -2.02 -4.19 5.56
C GLY A 68 -1.31 -3.09 4.81
N ILE A 69 -0.28 -3.49 4.07
CA ILE A 69 0.41 -2.65 3.11
C ILE A 69 0.36 -3.34 1.77
N THR A 70 0.11 -2.55 0.75
CA THR A 70 0.19 -2.99 -0.65
C THR A 70 1.19 -2.12 -1.36
N VAL A 71 2.05 -2.74 -2.16
CA VAL A 71 2.90 -2.03 -3.09
C VAL A 71 2.56 -2.50 -4.48
N HIS A 72 2.04 -1.58 -5.28
CA HIS A 72 1.92 -1.82 -6.71
C HIS A 72 3.10 -1.25 -7.44
N VAL A 73 3.67 -2.10 -8.29
CA VAL A 73 4.82 -1.82 -9.12
C VAL A 73 4.35 -1.84 -10.56
N SER A 74 4.03 -0.66 -11.08
CA SER A 74 3.59 -0.48 -12.45
C SER A 74 4.78 -0.64 -13.40
N THR A 75 4.76 -1.70 -14.20
CA THR A 75 5.76 -1.92 -15.25
C THR A 75 5.13 -2.59 -16.47
N PRO A 76 5.49 -2.15 -17.69
CA PRO A 76 5.10 -2.84 -18.91
C PRO A 76 5.85 -4.17 -19.11
N ASN A 77 6.94 -4.41 -18.36
CA ASN A 77 7.77 -5.60 -18.49
C ASN A 77 8.16 -6.15 -17.10
N PRO A 78 7.36 -7.05 -16.50
CA PRO A 78 7.64 -7.61 -15.17
C PRO A 78 9.00 -8.32 -15.04
N ASP A 79 9.56 -8.85 -16.13
CA ASP A 79 10.85 -9.56 -16.13
C ASP A 79 12.01 -8.66 -15.69
N GLU A 80 11.89 -7.34 -15.87
CA GLU A 80 12.90 -6.39 -15.43
C GLU A 80 13.03 -6.30 -13.89
N ILE A 81 12.02 -6.80 -13.16
CA ILE A 81 11.98 -6.83 -11.70
C ILE A 81 12.55 -8.12 -11.14
N VAL A 82 12.64 -9.19 -11.94
CA VAL A 82 13.15 -10.51 -11.52
C VAL A 82 14.51 -10.44 -10.80
N PRO A 83 15.50 -9.64 -11.27
CA PRO A 83 16.78 -9.50 -10.56
C PRO A 83 16.68 -8.94 -9.13
N PHE A 84 15.58 -8.26 -8.81
CA PHE A 84 15.35 -7.55 -7.55
C PHE A 84 14.47 -8.33 -6.57
N LEU A 85 13.92 -9.49 -6.95
CA LEU A 85 13.11 -10.35 -6.08
C LEU A 85 13.79 -10.68 -4.74
N PRO A 86 15.12 -10.94 -4.65
CA PRO A 86 15.76 -11.15 -3.35
C PRO A 86 15.57 -9.99 -2.36
N ALA A 87 15.65 -8.74 -2.83
CA ALA A 87 15.44 -7.56 -2.00
C ALA A 87 13.96 -7.37 -1.61
N ILE A 88 13.02 -7.77 -2.49
CA ILE A 88 11.59 -7.79 -2.15
C ILE A 88 11.31 -8.83 -1.07
N ARG A 89 11.92 -10.02 -1.16
CA ARG A 89 11.79 -11.11 -0.18
C ARG A 89 12.28 -10.72 1.21
N ASP A 90 13.21 -9.78 1.32
CA ASP A 90 13.67 -9.25 2.61
C ASP A 90 12.57 -8.53 3.41
N VAL A 91 11.45 -8.15 2.78
CA VAL A 91 10.23 -7.73 3.49
C VAL A 91 9.76 -8.79 4.48
N GLY A 92 9.90 -10.08 4.15
CA GLY A 92 9.51 -11.22 4.99
C GLY A 92 10.20 -11.26 6.36
N ARG A 93 11.29 -10.50 6.54
CA ARG A 93 11.96 -10.33 7.85
C ARG A 93 11.18 -9.44 8.82
N TYR A 94 10.28 -8.60 8.29
CA TYR A 94 9.57 -7.57 9.04
C TYR A 94 8.04 -7.69 8.97
N ALA A 95 7.51 -8.38 7.96
CA ALA A 95 6.09 -8.49 7.67
C ALA A 95 5.75 -9.84 7.01
N ALA A 96 4.45 -10.16 6.92
CA ALA A 96 3.94 -11.30 6.17
C ALA A 96 3.83 -10.93 4.68
N LEU A 97 4.87 -11.24 3.91
CA LEU A 97 4.97 -10.93 2.48
C LEU A 97 4.07 -11.87 1.67
N THR A 98 3.32 -11.29 0.74
CA THR A 98 2.75 -11.97 -0.43
C THR A 98 3.21 -11.25 -1.70
N LEU A 99 3.88 -11.95 -2.59
CA LEU A 99 4.39 -11.42 -3.85
C LEU A 99 3.60 -12.00 -5.02
N HIS A 100 3.11 -11.12 -5.89
CA HIS A 100 2.40 -11.43 -7.13
C HIS A 100 3.24 -10.98 -8.32
N LEU A 101 3.64 -11.93 -9.17
CA LEU A 101 4.39 -11.69 -10.41
C LEU A 101 3.75 -12.52 -11.54
N GLY A 102 2.88 -11.89 -12.32
CA GLY A 102 2.01 -12.61 -13.26
C GLY A 102 1.17 -13.66 -12.53
N GLU A 103 1.19 -14.90 -13.01
CA GLU A 103 0.51 -16.04 -12.38
C GLU A 103 1.25 -16.61 -11.16
N HIS A 104 2.49 -16.19 -10.92
CA HIS A 104 3.27 -16.69 -9.82
C HIS A 104 2.96 -15.92 -8.54
N ARG A 105 2.57 -16.68 -7.50
CA ARG A 105 2.38 -16.17 -6.15
C ARG A 105 3.29 -16.89 -5.18
N GLU A 106 4.07 -16.14 -4.43
CA GLU A 106 4.88 -16.65 -3.32
C GLU A 106 4.65 -15.82 -2.06
N GLY A 107 4.99 -16.37 -0.90
CA GLY A 107 4.86 -15.65 0.37
C GLY A 107 5.80 -16.17 1.44
N GLY A 108 5.90 -15.42 2.53
CA GLY A 108 6.76 -15.75 3.66
C GLY A 108 6.79 -14.68 4.73
N GLY A 109 7.40 -14.98 5.87
CA GLY A 109 7.43 -14.07 7.02
C GLY A 109 6.15 -14.11 7.87
N MET A 110 6.07 -13.21 8.84
CA MET A 110 4.95 -13.09 9.78
C MET A 110 4.74 -11.62 10.16
N GLY A 111 3.55 -11.29 10.68
CA GLY A 111 3.21 -9.95 11.15
C GLY A 111 2.21 -9.25 10.26
N ILE A 112 2.43 -7.95 10.01
CA ILE A 112 1.55 -7.11 9.20
C ILE A 112 1.48 -7.70 7.78
N ALA A 113 0.30 -7.74 7.16
CA ALA A 113 0.18 -8.19 5.78
C ALA A 113 0.92 -7.21 4.85
N PHE A 114 1.79 -7.71 3.99
CA PHE A 114 2.52 -6.90 3.02
C PHE A 114 2.44 -7.54 1.65
N GLU A 115 1.63 -6.96 0.78
CA GLU A 115 1.42 -7.45 -0.58
C GLU A 115 2.23 -6.63 -1.57
N VAL A 116 2.87 -7.30 -2.52
CA VAL A 116 3.56 -6.66 -3.64
C VAL A 116 3.01 -7.25 -4.92
N ALA A 117 2.39 -6.42 -5.77
CA ALA A 117 2.07 -6.82 -7.14
C ALA A 117 2.94 -6.10 -8.13
N ILE A 118 3.52 -6.89 -9.02
CA ILE A 118 4.32 -6.42 -10.13
C ILE A 118 3.53 -6.68 -11.41
N GLY A 119 3.25 -5.62 -12.16
CA GLY A 119 2.68 -5.75 -13.48
C GLY A 119 1.61 -4.71 -13.80
N THR A 120 0.55 -5.21 -14.42
CA THR A 120 -0.37 -4.51 -15.31
C THR A 120 -1.06 -3.29 -14.70
N SER A 121 -1.46 -2.37 -15.58
CA SER A 121 -2.20 -1.17 -15.22
C SER A 121 -3.60 -1.53 -14.68
N GLY A 122 -4.21 -0.63 -13.91
CA GLY A 122 -5.59 -0.72 -13.44
C GLY A 122 -6.61 -0.78 -14.58
N ARG A 123 -6.33 -0.20 -15.76
CA ARG A 123 -7.17 -0.44 -16.95
C ARG A 123 -7.09 -1.89 -17.42
N ASP A 124 -5.88 -2.47 -17.44
CA ASP A 124 -5.71 -3.87 -17.81
C ASP A 124 -6.38 -4.80 -16.80
N GLU A 125 -6.38 -4.45 -15.50
CA GLU A 125 -7.13 -5.17 -14.47
C GLU A 125 -8.64 -5.15 -14.76
N ILE A 126 -9.22 -3.98 -15.05
CA ILE A 126 -10.64 -3.86 -15.41
C ILE A 126 -10.96 -4.70 -16.65
N VAL A 127 -10.15 -4.59 -17.71
CA VAL A 127 -10.34 -5.36 -18.94
C VAL A 127 -10.23 -6.87 -18.68
N SER A 128 -9.28 -7.28 -17.83
CA SER A 128 -9.12 -8.68 -17.41
C SER A 128 -10.35 -9.17 -16.65
N CYS A 129 -10.88 -8.38 -15.71
CA CYS A 129 -12.09 -8.73 -14.97
C CYS A 129 -13.28 -8.93 -15.90
N ILE A 130 -13.50 -8.00 -16.83
CA ILE A 130 -14.58 -8.10 -17.82
C ILE A 130 -14.44 -9.38 -18.66
N ARG A 131 -13.22 -9.70 -19.11
CA ARG A 131 -12.95 -10.94 -19.88
C ARG A 131 -13.20 -12.19 -19.05
N THR A 132 -12.79 -12.20 -17.78
CA THR A 132 -13.02 -13.31 -16.86
C THR A 132 -14.52 -13.54 -16.64
N MET A 133 -15.27 -12.49 -16.31
CA MET A 133 -16.72 -12.58 -16.11
C MET A 133 -17.45 -13.04 -17.37
N ALA A 134 -17.06 -12.54 -18.54
CA ALA A 134 -17.59 -12.98 -19.81
C ALA A 134 -17.27 -14.46 -20.11
N GLY A 135 -16.06 -14.92 -19.76
CA GLY A 135 -15.64 -16.31 -19.89
C GLY A 135 -16.37 -17.25 -18.91
N GLU A 136 -16.72 -16.76 -17.71
CA GLU A 136 -17.56 -17.47 -16.74
C GLU A 136 -19.05 -17.52 -17.14
N GLY A 137 -19.46 -16.74 -18.15
CA GLY A 137 -20.83 -16.72 -18.64
C GLY A 137 -21.82 -16.00 -17.72
N ILE A 138 -21.34 -15.06 -16.90
CA ILE A 138 -22.18 -14.23 -16.03
C ILE A 138 -23.14 -13.41 -16.89
N ALA A 139 -24.44 -13.50 -16.61
CA ALA A 139 -25.43 -12.73 -17.35
C ALA A 139 -25.29 -11.22 -17.07
N PRO A 140 -25.51 -10.32 -18.04
CA PRO A 140 -25.39 -8.88 -17.84
C PRO A 140 -26.17 -8.34 -16.64
N GLU A 141 -27.34 -8.92 -16.34
CA GLU A 141 -28.21 -8.54 -15.23
C GLU A 141 -27.68 -8.99 -13.86
N GLU A 142 -26.76 -9.95 -13.84
CA GLU A 142 -26.11 -10.46 -12.63
C GLU A 142 -24.82 -9.70 -12.30
N VAL A 143 -24.33 -8.87 -13.23
CA VAL A 143 -23.13 -8.04 -13.03
C VAL A 143 -23.40 -6.95 -11.99
N ASN A 144 -22.70 -7.04 -10.88
CA ASN A 144 -22.70 -6.08 -9.78
C ASN A 144 -21.29 -5.92 -9.17
N GLU A 145 -21.16 -5.01 -8.20
CA GLU A 145 -19.88 -4.74 -7.52
C GLU A 145 -19.24 -6.00 -6.95
N GLU A 146 -20.00 -6.87 -6.28
CA GLU A 146 -19.49 -8.12 -5.70
C GLU A 146 -18.94 -9.07 -6.77
N THR A 147 -19.66 -9.25 -7.87
CA THR A 147 -19.20 -10.10 -8.98
C THR A 147 -17.93 -9.54 -9.64
N PHE A 148 -17.81 -8.22 -9.73
CA PHE A 148 -16.64 -7.56 -10.29
C PHE A 148 -15.42 -7.67 -9.36
N GLU A 149 -15.63 -7.41 -8.07
CA GLU A 149 -14.58 -7.48 -7.04
C GLU A 149 -13.98 -8.88 -6.90
N ARG A 150 -14.74 -9.94 -7.20
CA ARG A 150 -14.21 -11.32 -7.24
C ARG A 150 -13.13 -11.50 -8.30
N CYS A 151 -13.14 -10.72 -9.37
CA CYS A 151 -12.17 -10.81 -10.46
C CYS A 151 -10.94 -9.91 -10.25
N LEU A 152 -10.98 -8.97 -9.30
CA LEU A 152 -9.85 -8.08 -9.01
C LEU A 152 -8.68 -8.86 -8.43
N THR A 153 -7.46 -8.42 -8.77
CA THR A 153 -6.21 -8.94 -8.19
C THR A 153 -6.18 -8.69 -6.69
N PHE A 154 -6.67 -7.52 -6.29
CA PHE A 154 -6.74 -7.06 -4.92
C PHE A 154 -8.17 -6.76 -4.51
N ARG A 155 -8.59 -7.40 -3.42
CA ARG A 155 -9.96 -7.33 -2.89
C ARG A 155 -10.06 -6.54 -1.58
N TYR A 156 -9.28 -5.47 -1.46
CA TYR A 156 -9.40 -4.51 -0.36
C TYR A 156 -9.39 -3.09 -0.91
N THR A 157 -10.08 -2.22 -0.18
CA THR A 157 -10.08 -0.78 -0.38
C THR A 157 -9.01 -0.20 0.54
N PRO A 158 -7.91 0.37 0.02
CA PRO A 158 -6.94 1.05 0.88
C PRO A 158 -7.57 2.29 1.49
N ASP A 159 -7.23 2.61 2.73
CA ASP A 159 -7.66 3.87 3.35
C ASP A 159 -6.81 5.04 2.84
N LEU A 160 -5.53 4.77 2.55
CA LEU A 160 -4.56 5.75 2.08
C LEU A 160 -3.75 5.21 0.90
N VAL A 161 -3.72 5.96 -0.20
CA VAL A 161 -2.85 5.70 -1.35
C VAL A 161 -1.74 6.74 -1.37
N ILE A 162 -0.49 6.28 -1.36
CA ILE A 162 0.72 7.10 -1.41
C ILE A 162 1.38 6.94 -2.78
N LYS A 163 1.44 8.02 -3.55
CA LYS A 163 2.19 8.09 -4.80
C LYS A 163 3.48 8.88 -4.57
N THR A 164 4.63 8.26 -4.83
CA THR A 164 5.93 8.95 -4.79
C THR A 164 6.38 9.34 -6.19
N GLY A 165 6.88 10.56 -6.36
CA GLY A 165 7.40 11.09 -7.61
C GLY A 165 6.31 11.39 -8.66
N GLY A 166 6.49 12.52 -9.37
CA GLY A 166 5.61 12.96 -10.46
C GLY A 166 4.21 13.41 -10.02
N TYR A 167 3.52 14.16 -10.90
CA TYR A 167 2.20 14.76 -10.63
C TYR A 167 1.02 14.01 -11.27
N HIS A 168 1.27 12.91 -11.97
CA HIS A 168 0.23 12.16 -12.66
C HIS A 168 -0.06 10.84 -11.93
N LEU A 169 -1.36 10.58 -11.72
CA LEU A 169 -1.84 9.26 -11.32
C LEU A 169 -1.35 8.26 -12.36
N THR A 170 -0.54 7.30 -11.93
CA THR A 170 -0.39 6.07 -12.69
C THR A 170 -1.76 5.40 -12.71
N ASP A 171 -2.12 4.86 -13.85
CA ASP A 171 -3.43 4.27 -14.14
C ASP A 171 -3.61 2.97 -13.31
N PHE A 172 -3.85 3.04 -11.99
CA PHE A 172 -3.89 1.87 -11.10
C PHE A 172 -4.81 2.05 -9.87
N LEU A 173 -5.35 0.94 -9.33
CA LEU A 173 -6.45 0.84 -8.36
C LEU A 173 -7.68 1.71 -8.67
N ILE A 174 -8.08 1.78 -9.94
CA ILE A 174 -9.20 2.64 -10.36
C ILE A 174 -10.49 2.28 -9.61
N TRP A 175 -10.73 0.99 -9.37
CA TRP A 175 -11.88 0.50 -8.62
C TRP A 175 -11.68 0.62 -7.12
N GLN A 176 -10.55 0.10 -6.63
CA GLN A 176 -10.31 -0.04 -5.20
C GLN A 176 -10.04 1.30 -4.50
N SER A 177 -9.56 2.32 -5.23
CA SER A 177 -9.18 3.61 -4.63
C SER A 177 -10.27 4.68 -4.60
N VAL A 178 -11.51 4.36 -5.04
CA VAL A 178 -12.61 5.34 -5.18
C VAL A 178 -12.88 6.10 -3.88
N TYR A 179 -12.74 5.44 -2.73
CA TYR A 179 -12.97 6.03 -1.40
C TYR A 179 -11.68 6.25 -0.60
N SER A 180 -10.52 6.08 -1.23
CA SER A 180 -9.23 6.24 -0.57
C SER A 180 -8.83 7.70 -0.48
N GLU A 181 -8.16 8.06 0.61
CA GLU A 181 -7.42 9.32 0.65
C GLU A 181 -6.16 9.20 -0.20
N LEU A 182 -5.85 10.26 -0.97
CA LEU A 182 -4.72 10.28 -1.89
C LEU A 182 -3.64 11.23 -1.38
N PHE A 183 -2.42 10.73 -1.23
CA PHE A 183 -1.25 11.51 -0.86
C PHE A 183 -0.18 11.46 -1.96
N PHE A 184 0.09 12.61 -2.57
CA PHE A 184 1.11 12.77 -3.60
C PHE A 184 2.36 13.41 -3.01
N SER A 185 3.50 12.75 -3.18
CA SER A 185 4.79 13.22 -2.71
C SER A 185 5.69 13.59 -3.88
N ASP A 186 6.16 14.84 -3.90
CA ASP A 186 7.19 15.31 -4.84
C ASP A 186 8.55 14.61 -4.64
N VAL A 187 8.75 13.96 -3.49
CA VAL A 187 9.95 13.18 -3.20
C VAL A 187 9.95 11.90 -4.03
N ASN A 188 11.00 11.69 -4.82
CA ASN A 188 11.24 10.44 -5.55
C ASN A 188 11.37 9.25 -4.58
N TRP A 189 10.92 8.07 -4.99
CA TRP A 189 10.97 6.83 -4.22
C TRP A 189 12.32 6.55 -3.52
N LYS A 190 13.44 6.70 -4.25
CA LYS A 190 14.77 6.48 -3.70
C LYS A 190 15.06 7.38 -2.50
N LEU A 191 14.59 8.62 -2.56
CA LEU A 191 14.77 9.64 -1.54
C LEU A 191 13.62 9.68 -0.52
N PHE A 192 12.57 8.88 -0.70
CA PHE A 192 11.46 8.81 0.24
C PHE A 192 11.95 8.24 1.57
N ARG A 193 11.70 8.97 2.66
CA ARG A 193 12.18 8.64 4.01
C ARG A 193 11.01 8.45 4.96
N LYS A 194 11.30 7.90 6.15
CA LYS A 194 10.34 7.75 7.24
C LYS A 194 9.62 9.06 7.59
N ILE A 195 10.31 10.20 7.57
CA ILE A 195 9.70 11.52 7.80
C ILE A 195 8.60 11.84 6.78
N ASP A 196 8.75 11.43 5.52
CA ASP A 196 7.81 11.68 4.44
C ASP A 196 6.61 10.72 4.56
N PHE A 197 6.85 9.48 4.99
CA PHE A 197 5.80 8.54 5.40
C PHE A 197 4.97 9.08 6.57
N LEU A 198 5.61 9.57 7.64
CA LEU A 198 4.90 10.14 8.79
C LEU A 198 4.08 11.39 8.42
N ARG A 199 4.52 12.16 7.43
CA ARG A 199 3.73 13.29 6.88
C ARG A 199 2.47 12.79 6.17
N ALA A 200 2.58 11.72 5.38
CA ALA A 200 1.41 11.12 4.72
C ALA A 200 0.36 10.65 5.75
N LEU A 201 0.79 9.98 6.83
CA LEU A 201 -0.11 9.55 7.90
C LEU A 201 -0.82 10.72 8.61
N ARG A 202 -0.10 11.82 8.84
CA ARG A 202 -0.69 13.03 9.44
C ARG A 202 -1.68 13.72 8.52
N ASP A 203 -1.40 13.75 7.21
CA ASP A 203 -2.32 14.30 6.21
C ASP A 203 -3.61 13.49 6.17
N TYR A 204 -3.50 12.17 6.14
CA TYR A 204 -4.65 11.25 6.25
C TYR A 204 -5.49 11.55 7.49
N GLN A 205 -4.89 11.58 8.69
CA GLN A 205 -5.60 11.88 9.93
C GLN A 205 -6.32 13.24 9.87
N ALA A 206 -5.68 14.26 9.29
CA ALA A 206 -6.27 15.59 9.19
C ALA A 206 -7.50 15.61 8.27
N ARG A 207 -7.55 14.75 7.24
CA ARG A 207 -8.68 14.63 6.32
C ARG A 207 -9.82 13.80 6.89
N VAL A 208 -9.52 12.65 7.50
CA VAL A 208 -10.54 11.81 8.15
C VAL A 208 -11.30 12.58 9.23
N ARG A 209 -10.61 13.44 9.99
CA ARG A 209 -11.27 14.30 11.00
C ARG A 209 -12.29 15.28 10.41
N ARG A 210 -12.21 15.67 9.13
CA ARG A 210 -13.18 16.58 8.49
C ARG A 210 -14.50 15.88 8.14
N PHE A 211 -14.48 14.57 7.92
CA PHE A 211 -15.67 13.78 7.61
C PHE A 211 -16.41 13.30 8.87
N GLY A 212 -15.75 13.33 10.03
CA GLY A 212 -16.29 12.88 11.32
C GLY A 212 -16.85 13.98 12.24
N THR A 213 -17.24 15.15 11.70
CA THR A 213 -17.90 16.25 12.44
C THR A 213 -19.26 16.58 11.88
#